data_AF-A0A821RP57-F1
#
_entry.id   AF-A0A821RP57-F1
#
_cell.length_a   1.000
_cell.length_b   1.000
_cell.length_c   1.000
_cell.angle_alpha   90.00
_cell.angle_beta   90.00
_cell.angle_gamma   90.00
#
_symmetry.space_group_name_H-M   'P 1'
#
loop_
_entity.id
_entity.type
_entity.pdbx_description
1 polymer ?
#
loop_
_entity_poly.entity_id
_entity_poly.type
_entity_poly.pdbx_seq_one_letter_code
_entity_poly.pdbx_strand_id
1 'polypeptide(L)'
;MHPSVPKLFQGIKHLKLTEFTIPSMGTLYPVKQFKRPNANLLNIVQELYNKRRRQDQILCFVNSASEVNQCCRLLAEISQNTIVAYPLVQSQSSVTQQEYLEKGSV
;
A
#
# COMPACT_ATOMS: atom_id res chain seq x y z
N MET A 1 -2.75 25.99 -10.15
CA MET A 1 -1.56 25.42 -9.47
C MET A 1 -2.05 24.45 -8.42
N HIS A 2 -1.76 23.16 -8.57
CA HIS A 2 -2.34 22.11 -7.73
C HIS A 2 -1.52 21.92 -6.43
N PRO A 3 -2.17 21.86 -5.24
CA PRO A 3 -1.51 21.75 -3.94
C PRO A 3 -0.91 20.37 -3.63
N SER A 4 -0.96 19.43 -4.57
CA SER A 4 -0.68 18.00 -4.36
C SER A 4 0.76 17.57 -4.68
N VAL A 5 1.60 18.44 -5.25
CA VAL A 5 3.00 18.08 -5.61
C VAL A 5 3.97 18.69 -4.59
N PRO A 6 4.63 17.87 -3.75
CA PRO A 6 5.68 18.35 -2.85
C PRO A 6 6.77 19.08 -3.64
N LYS A 7 7.19 20.25 -3.17
CA LYS A 7 8.15 21.14 -3.86
C LYS A 7 9.46 20.44 -4.26
N LEU A 8 9.83 19.37 -3.56
CA LEU A 8 11.00 18.53 -3.82
C LEU A 8 11.04 17.94 -5.24
N PHE A 9 9.89 17.60 -5.83
CA PHE A 9 9.84 16.96 -7.15
C PHE A 9 9.83 17.96 -8.32
N GLN A 10 9.74 19.26 -8.03
CA GLN A 10 9.64 20.32 -9.05
C GLN A 10 10.98 20.57 -9.77
N GLY A 11 12.11 20.19 -9.17
CA GLY A 11 13.45 20.46 -9.71
C GLY A 11 14.02 19.39 -10.65
N ILE A 12 13.39 18.20 -10.73
CA ILE A 12 13.95 17.08 -11.48
C ILE A 12 13.42 17.11 -12.92
N LYS A 13 14.21 17.69 -13.83
CA LYS A 13 13.94 17.63 -15.27
C LYS A 13 13.97 16.15 -15.70
N HIS A 14 12.95 15.71 -16.45
CA HIS A 14 12.72 14.35 -16.97
C HIS A 14 11.94 13.34 -16.10
N LEU A 15 11.38 13.73 -14.96
CA LEU A 15 10.43 12.87 -14.23
C LEU A 15 9.05 12.89 -14.92
N LYS A 16 8.68 11.78 -15.58
CA LYS A 16 7.29 11.52 -15.97
C LYS A 16 6.54 11.05 -14.73
N LEU A 17 5.91 11.99 -14.04
CA LEU A 17 4.99 11.69 -12.94
C LEU A 17 3.64 11.28 -13.53
N THR A 18 3.26 10.03 -13.33
CA THR A 18 1.89 9.56 -13.60
C THR A 18 1.09 9.72 -12.32
N GLU A 19 0.29 10.78 -12.23
CA GLU A 19 -0.66 10.93 -11.13
C GLU A 19 -1.75 9.86 -11.28
N PHE A 20 -1.85 8.95 -10.30
CA PHE A 20 -2.96 8.01 -10.23
C PHE A 20 -4.19 8.73 -9.67
N THR A 21 -4.97 9.33 -10.56
CA THR A 21 -6.27 9.91 -10.20
C THR A 21 -7.30 8.79 -10.20
N ILE A 22 -7.88 8.46 -9.04
CA ILE A 22 -9.03 7.54 -8.98
C ILE A 22 -10.21 8.27 -9.66
N PRO A 23 -10.73 7.78 -10.80
CA PRO A 23 -11.80 8.46 -11.52
C PRO A 23 -13.06 8.45 -10.65
N SER A 24 -13.62 9.62 -10.38
CA SER A 24 -14.79 9.76 -9.50
C SER A 24 -16.11 9.44 -10.20
N MET A 25 -16.09 9.24 -11.52
CA MET A 25 -17.27 8.95 -12.34
C MET A 25 -16.89 7.92 -13.41
N GLY A 26 -17.49 6.73 -13.37
CA GLY A 26 -17.37 5.71 -14.42
C GLY A 26 -16.57 4.44 -14.09
N THR A 27 -16.11 4.22 -12.85
CA THR A 27 -15.48 2.95 -12.48
C THR A 27 -16.54 1.86 -12.29
N LEU A 28 -16.40 0.71 -12.97
CA LEU A 28 -17.25 -0.49 -12.82
C LEU A 28 -17.44 -0.93 -11.36
N TYR A 29 -16.49 -0.60 -10.48
CA TYR A 29 -16.47 -0.97 -9.07
C TYR A 29 -16.28 0.27 -8.20
N PRO A 30 -17.29 0.70 -7.42
CA PRO A 30 -17.19 1.89 -6.58
C PRO A 30 -16.21 1.65 -5.43
N VAL A 31 -15.27 2.57 -5.23
CA VAL A 31 -14.32 2.55 -4.12
C VAL A 31 -14.84 3.42 -2.98
N LYS A 32 -15.12 2.81 -1.82
CA LYS A 32 -15.50 3.55 -0.60
C LYS A 32 -14.25 4.08 0.09
N GLN A 33 -14.26 5.36 0.45
CA GLN A 33 -13.16 6.01 1.17
C GLN A 33 -13.55 6.26 2.63
N PHE A 34 -12.66 5.93 3.56
CA PHE A 34 -12.84 6.15 4.98
C PHE A 34 -11.68 6.99 5.52
N LYS A 35 -11.98 8.11 6.19
CA LYS A 35 -10.97 8.96 6.83
C LYS A 35 -10.82 8.54 8.28
N ARG A 36 -9.59 8.19 8.68
CA ARG A 36 -9.24 7.83 10.06
C ARG A 36 -7.93 8.51 10.46
N PRO A 37 -7.95 9.83 10.75
CA PRO A 37 -6.75 10.56 11.14
C PRO A 37 -6.17 9.95 12.44
N ASN A 38 -4.84 9.91 12.53
CA ASN A 38 -4.09 9.40 13.69
C ASN A 38 -4.28 7.90 14.01
N ALA A 39 -4.97 7.14 13.16
CA ALA A 39 -5.09 5.70 13.35
C ALA A 39 -3.75 5.01 13.05
N ASN A 40 -3.39 4.05 13.89
CA ASN A 40 -2.23 3.21 13.65
C ASN A 40 -2.48 2.29 12.43
N LEU A 41 -1.56 2.31 11.48
CA LEU A 41 -1.63 1.54 10.24
C LEU A 41 -1.77 0.02 10.49
N LEU A 42 -0.99 -0.55 11.42
CA LEU A 42 -1.00 -1.98 11.69
C LEU A 42 -2.34 -2.43 12.26
N ASN A 43 -2.96 -1.61 13.11
CA ASN A 43 -4.31 -1.87 13.64
C ASN A 43 -5.35 -1.86 12.52
N ILE A 44 -5.25 -0.93 11.57
CA ILE A 44 -6.14 -0.89 10.40
C ILE A 44 -5.97 -2.16 9.56
N VAL A 45 -4.73 -2.58 9.29
CA VAL A 45 -4.47 -3.79 8.52
C VAL A 45 -5.05 -5.02 9.21
N GLN A 46 -4.92 -5.16 10.52
CA GLN A 46 -5.53 -6.26 11.29
C GLN A 46 -7.06 -6.22 11.24
N GLU A 47 -7.66 -5.04 11.38
CA GLU A 47 -9.12 -4.89 11.27
C GLU A 47 -9.62 -5.29 9.87
N LEU A 48 -8.96 -4.81 8.83
CA LEU A 48 -9.28 -5.16 7.44
C LEU A 48 -9.07 -6.66 7.21
N TYR A 49 -8.00 -7.22 7.75
CA TYR A 49 -7.73 -8.65 7.70
C TYR A 49 -8.94 -9.40 8.28
N ASN A 50 -9.39 -9.10 9.49
CA ASN A 50 -10.52 -9.81 10.10
C ASN A 50 -11.87 -9.66 9.36
N LYS A 51 -12.03 -8.64 8.51
CA LYS A 51 -13.26 -8.37 7.75
C LYS A 51 -13.23 -8.89 6.31
N ARG A 52 -12.07 -9.34 5.84
CA ARG A 52 -11.84 -9.73 4.45
C ARG A 52 -12.58 -11.03 4.07
N ARG A 53 -12.80 -11.23 2.77
CA ARG A 53 -13.12 -12.53 2.18
C ARG A 53 -11.83 -13.27 1.80
N ARG A 54 -11.90 -14.59 1.64
CA ARG A 54 -10.77 -15.51 1.29
C ARG A 54 -10.01 -15.19 -0.03
N GLN A 55 -10.34 -14.12 -0.72
CA GLN A 55 -9.70 -13.73 -1.97
C GLN A 55 -9.35 -12.23 -2.00
N ASP A 56 -9.62 -11.51 -0.91
CA ASP A 56 -9.36 -10.09 -0.85
C ASP A 56 -7.86 -9.85 -0.54
N GLN A 57 -7.25 -8.93 -1.27
CA GLN A 57 -5.90 -8.46 -1.02
C GLN A 57 -5.92 -7.10 -0.30
N ILE A 58 -4.98 -6.90 0.62
CA ILE A 58 -4.80 -5.62 1.31
C ILE A 58 -3.51 -4.98 0.79
N LEU A 59 -3.64 -3.89 0.03
CA LEU A 59 -2.51 -3.09 -0.42
C LEU A 59 -2.27 -1.92 0.53
N CYS A 60 -1.05 -1.80 1.05
CA CYS A 60 -0.65 -0.80 2.02
C CYS A 60 0.49 0.07 1.48
N PHE A 61 0.34 1.40 1.60
CA PHE A 61 1.35 2.37 1.20
C PHE A 61 1.96 3.03 2.43
N VAL A 62 3.30 3.10 2.46
CA VAL A 62 4.10 3.76 3.51
C VAL A 62 5.15 4.66 2.86
N ASN A 63 5.83 5.50 3.63
CA ASN A 63 6.62 6.61 3.11
C ASN A 63 8.03 6.20 2.64
N SER A 64 8.53 5.03 3.06
CA SER A 64 9.87 4.58 2.68
C SER A 64 10.02 3.06 2.63
N ALA A 65 11.02 2.58 1.90
CA ALA A 65 11.40 1.17 1.88
C ALA A 65 11.79 0.64 3.27
N SER A 66 12.37 1.49 4.13
CA SER A 66 12.68 1.12 5.52
C SER A 66 11.39 0.87 6.32
N GLU A 67 10.41 1.76 6.20
CA GLU A 67 9.09 1.60 6.82
C GLU A 67 8.38 0.35 6.31
N VAL A 68 8.46 0.03 5.00
CA VAL A 68 7.86 -1.20 4.45
C VAL A 68 8.36 -2.42 5.22
N ASN A 69 9.68 -2.58 5.32
CA ASN A 69 10.29 -3.72 5.98
C ASN A 69 9.97 -3.77 7.47
N GLN A 70 9.98 -2.62 8.15
CA GLN A 70 9.62 -2.53 9.57
C GLN A 70 8.16 -2.91 9.80
N CYS A 71 7.23 -2.41 8.98
CA CYS A 71 5.81 -2.72 9.08
C CYS A 71 5.54 -4.21 8.81
N CYS A 72 6.17 -4.81 7.79
CA CYS A 72 6.04 -6.25 7.53
C CYS A 72 6.49 -7.08 8.74
N ARG A 73 7.64 -6.75 9.33
CA ARG A 73 8.16 -7.45 10.52
C ARG A 73 7.23 -7.29 11.73
N LEU A 74 6.85 -6.05 12.06
CA LEU A 74 5.96 -5.77 13.19
C LEU A 74 4.60 -6.44 13.03
N LEU A 75 4.05 -6.47 11.80
CA LEU A 75 2.78 -7.14 11.55
C LEU A 75 2.87 -8.65 11.77
N ALA A 76 3.96 -9.27 11.31
CA ALA A 76 4.20 -10.70 11.57
C ALA A 76 4.36 -10.98 13.06
N GLU A 77 5.10 -10.15 13.81
CA GLU A 77 5.29 -10.28 15.25
C GLU A 77 3.96 -10.14 16.03
N ILE A 78 3.19 -9.07 15.80
CA ILE A 78 1.95 -8.80 16.53
C ILE A 78 0.87 -9.83 16.16
N SER A 79 0.87 -10.32 14.93
CA SER A 79 -0.08 -11.34 14.47
C SER A 79 0.36 -12.77 14.76
N GLN A 80 1.51 -12.99 15.40
CA GLN A 80 2.09 -14.32 15.63
C GLN A 80 2.21 -15.14 14.32
N ASN A 81 2.64 -14.48 13.25
CA ASN A 81 2.77 -15.01 11.88
C ASN A 81 1.45 -15.47 11.23
N THR A 82 0.29 -15.10 11.77
CA THR A 82 -1.00 -15.37 11.10
C THR A 82 -1.22 -14.44 9.91
N ILE A 83 -0.64 -13.23 9.93
CA ILE A 83 -0.68 -12.29 8.81
C ILE A 83 0.72 -12.22 8.18
N VAL A 84 0.83 -12.69 6.94
CA VAL A 84 2.05 -12.56 6.13
C VAL A 84 1.89 -11.36 5.20
N ALA A 85 2.75 -10.36 5.36
CA ALA A 85 2.81 -9.21 4.47
C ALA A 85 4.06 -9.30 3.58
N TYR A 86 3.89 -8.99 2.31
CA TYR A 86 4.97 -9.01 1.33
C TYR A 86 5.45 -7.58 1.02
N PRO A 87 6.74 -7.27 1.23
CA PRO A 87 7.26 -5.94 0.97
C PRO A 87 7.39 -5.71 -0.53
N LEU A 88 6.83 -4.63 -1.06
CA LEU A 88 7.02 -4.19 -2.44
C LEU A 88 7.90 -2.95 -2.45
N VAL A 89 9.14 -3.08 -2.90
CA VAL A 89 10.12 -1.98 -2.95
C VAL A 89 10.84 -1.94 -4.31
N GLN A 90 11.21 -0.74 -4.74
CA GLN A 90 11.81 -0.50 -6.07
C GLN A 90 13.11 -1.29 -6.31
N SER A 91 13.88 -1.57 -5.25
CA SER A 91 15.16 -2.29 -5.37
C SER A 91 15.01 -3.79 -5.62
N GLN A 92 13.79 -4.34 -5.56
CA GLN A 92 13.53 -5.75 -5.85
C GLN A 92 13.55 -6.03 -7.34
N SER A 93 13.84 -7.29 -7.70
CA SER A 93 13.65 -7.75 -9.07
C SER A 93 12.16 -7.75 -9.44
N SER A 94 11.85 -7.57 -10.73
CA SER A 94 10.48 -7.66 -11.23
C SER A 94 9.85 -9.02 -10.96
N VAL A 95 10.64 -10.10 -11.03
CA VAL A 95 10.19 -11.48 -10.73
C VAL A 95 9.74 -11.59 -9.28
N THR A 96 10.53 -11.06 -8.34
CA THR A 96 10.19 -11.07 -6.91
C THR A 96 8.92 -10.25 -6.63
N GLN A 97 8.80 -9.07 -7.24
CA GLN A 97 7.60 -8.24 -7.06
C GLN A 97 6.35 -8.93 -7.58
N GLN A 98 6.44 -9.60 -8.74
CA GLN A 98 5.33 -10.36 -9.29
C GLN A 98 4.92 -11.51 -8.37
N GLU A 99 5.88 -12.30 -7.90
CA GLU A 99 5.64 -13.41 -6.96
C GLU A 99 4.92 -12.92 -5.70
N TYR A 100 5.29 -11.75 -5.18
CA TYR A 100 4.66 -11.16 -4.00
C TYR A 100 3.24 -10.65 -4.25
N LEU A 101 2.97 -10.12 -5.44
CA LEU A 101 1.62 -9.74 -5.84
C LEU A 101 0.68 -10.95 -5.96
N GLU A 102 1.20 -12.08 -6.45
CA GLU A 102 0.44 -13.33 -6.55
C GLU A 102 0.19 -13.95 -5.16
N LYS A 103 1.24 -13.99 -4.32
CA LYS A 103 1.16 -14.54 -2.95
C LYS A 103 0.42 -13.66 -1.96
N GLY A 104 0.29 -12.36 -2.21
CA GLY A 104 -0.43 -11.42 -1.35
C GLY A 104 -1.95 -11.66 -1.27
N SER A 105 -2.46 -12.72 -1.90
CA SER A 105 -3.82 -13.22 -1.72
C SER A 105 -3.94 -13.99 -0.41
N VAL A 106 -4.94 -13.65 0.41
CA VAL A 106 -5.14 -14.24 1.74
C VAL A 106 -6.18 -15.34 1.78
#